data_AF-A0A660V3R9-F1
#
_entry.id   AF-A0A660V3R9-F1
#
_cell.length_a   1.000
_cell.length_b   1.000
_cell.length_c   1.000
_cell.angle_alpha   90.00
_cell.angle_beta   90.00
_cell.angle_gamma   90.00
#
_symmetry.space_group_name_H-M   'P 1'
#
loop_
_entity.id
_entity.type
_entity.pdbx_description
1 polymer ?
#
loop_
_entity_poly.entity_id
_entity_poly.type
_entity_poly.pdbx_seq_one_letter_code
_entity_poly.pdbx_strand_id
1 'polypeptide(L)'
;MLALSFDKVYITGGVLFILLYAIIFHEVGHALMAYWMGDPTAKNAGRISLNPIVHLDPFGSILVPIITYLVMKAPFGWAKPVPVNPFNYRHYVRGDI
;
A
#
# COMPACT_ATOMS: atom_id res chain seq x y z
N MET A 1 -22.90 -17.06 19.96
CA MET A 1 -22.50 -15.63 20.05
C MET A 1 -20.99 -15.60 20.23
N LEU A 2 -20.26 -14.87 19.38
CA LEU A 2 -18.87 -15.12 19.00
C LEU A 2 -17.84 -15.22 20.16
N ALA A 3 -17.34 -16.43 20.42
CA ALA A 3 -16.00 -16.61 20.97
C ALA A 3 -15.03 -16.65 19.79
N LEU A 4 -14.25 -15.59 19.58
CA LEU A 4 -13.10 -15.67 18.67
C LEU A 4 -12.09 -16.61 19.32
N SER A 5 -11.93 -17.83 18.77
CA SER A 5 -10.85 -18.72 19.20
C SER A 5 -9.52 -17.98 19.05
N PHE A 6 -8.61 -18.16 20.00
CA PHE A 6 -7.26 -17.59 19.94
C PHE A 6 -6.60 -17.86 18.59
N ASP A 7 -6.77 -19.07 18.04
CA ASP A 7 -6.25 -19.45 16.72
C ASP A 7 -6.76 -18.54 15.60
N LYS A 8 -8.03 -18.15 15.62
CA LYS A 8 -8.62 -17.26 14.61
C LYS A 8 -8.06 -15.86 14.70
N VAL A 9 -7.78 -15.37 15.91
CA VAL A 9 -7.17 -14.05 16.12
C VAL A 9 -5.74 -14.04 15.58
N TYR A 10 -4.93 -15.06 15.90
CA TYR A 10 -3.56 -15.16 15.43
C TYR A 10 -3.47 -15.29 13.91
N ILE A 11 -4.28 -16.17 13.32
CA ILE A 11 -4.29 -16.37 11.86
C ILE A 11 -4.73 -15.08 11.15
N THR A 12 -5.84 -14.47 11.59
CA THR A 12 -6.36 -13.25 10.96
C THR A 12 -5.38 -12.09 11.10
N GLY A 13 -4.82 -11.89 12.31
CA GLY A 13 -3.81 -10.86 12.56
C GLY A 13 -2.54 -11.07 11.72
N GLY A 14 -2.08 -12.31 11.61
CA GLY A 14 -0.93 -12.68 10.78
C GLY A 14 -1.17 -12.40 9.29
N VAL A 15 -2.32 -12.79 8.76
CA VAL A 15 -2.69 -12.51 7.36
C VAL A 15 -2.76 -11.01 7.08
N LEU A 16 -3.37 -10.22 7.97
CA LEU A 16 -3.44 -8.77 7.81
C LEU A 16 -2.07 -8.11 7.87
N PHE A 17 -1.19 -8.57 8.76
CA PHE A 17 0.19 -8.08 8.83
C PHE A 17 0.97 -8.37 7.55
N ILE A 18 0.88 -9.59 7.04
CA ILE A 18 1.54 -9.99 5.79
C ILE A 18 0.99 -9.17 4.61
N LEU A 19 -0.33 -9.02 4.52
CA LEU A 19 -0.96 -8.23 3.46
C LEU A 19 -0.51 -6.76 3.48
N LEU A 20 -0.49 -6.16 4.68
CA LEU A 20 -0.03 -4.77 4.86
C LEU A 20 1.41 -4.59 4.35
N TYR A 21 2.33 -5.47 4.77
CA TYR A 21 3.71 -5.38 4.33
C TYR A 21 3.90 -5.76 2.87
N ALA A 22 3.13 -6.71 2.33
CA ALA A 22 3.17 -7.05 0.91
C ALA A 22 2.85 -5.83 0.03
N ILE A 23 1.82 -5.05 0.39
CA ILE A 23 1.47 -3.81 -0.31
C ILE A 23 2.57 -2.75 -0.14
N ILE A 24 3.15 -2.61 1.04
CA ILE A 24 4.27 -1.67 1.26
C ILE A 24 5.46 -2.05 0.38
N PHE A 25 5.83 -3.33 0.31
CA PHE A 25 6.91 -3.79 -0.56
C PHE A 25 6.61 -3.55 -2.04
N HIS A 26 5.35 -3.73 -2.46
CA HIS A 26 4.91 -3.41 -3.82
C HIS A 26 5.13 -1.92 -4.16
N GLU A 27 4.63 -1.03 -3.31
CA GLU A 27 4.75 0.43 -3.46
C GLU A 27 6.21 0.91 -3.40
N VAL A 28 6.99 0.38 -2.46
CA VAL A 28 8.43 0.68 -2.36
C VAL A 28 9.17 0.16 -3.59
N GLY A 29 8.76 -0.98 -4.15
CA GLY A 29 9.28 -1.49 -5.42
C GLY A 29 9.12 -0.48 -6.55
N HIS A 30 7.91 0.06 -6.75
CA HIS A 30 7.66 1.12 -7.73
C HIS A 30 8.52 2.35 -7.48
N ALA A 31 8.61 2.82 -6.23
CA ALA A 31 9.41 3.99 -5.87
C ALA A 31 10.92 3.78 -6.12
N LEU A 32 11.43 2.58 -5.82
CA LEU A 32 12.83 2.22 -6.07
C LEU A 32 13.13 2.13 -7.57
N MET A 33 12.22 1.53 -8.36
CA MET A 33 12.40 1.44 -9.80
C MET A 33 12.34 2.82 -10.46
N ALA A 34 11.38 3.67 -10.08
CA ALA A 34 11.31 5.05 -10.54
C ALA A 34 12.59 5.83 -10.20
N TYR A 35 13.09 5.70 -8.97
CA TYR A 35 14.35 6.31 -8.55
C TYR A 35 15.55 5.79 -9.36
N TRP A 36 15.59 4.48 -9.63
CA TRP A 36 16.64 3.88 -10.44
C TRP A 36 16.53 4.27 -11.92
N MET A 37 15.36 4.63 -12.41
CA MET A 37 15.15 5.20 -13.75
C MET A 37 15.48 6.70 -13.82
N GLY A 38 15.67 7.35 -12.67
CA GLY A 38 16.09 8.74 -12.56
C GLY A 38 15.09 9.68 -11.91
N ASP A 39 13.91 9.20 -11.50
CA ASP A 39 12.89 10.02 -10.85
C ASP A 39 13.06 10.11 -9.31
N PRO A 40 13.47 11.26 -8.75
CA PRO A 40 13.60 11.43 -7.31
C PRO A 40 12.27 11.71 -6.59
N THR A 41 11.12 11.78 -7.28
CA THR A 41 9.84 12.23 -6.70
C THR A 41 9.43 11.44 -5.47
N ALA A 42 9.36 10.11 -5.56
CA ALA A 42 9.00 9.25 -4.43
C ALA A 42 10.02 9.34 -3.28
N LYS A 43 11.32 9.43 -3.61
CA LYS A 43 12.38 9.59 -2.60
C LYS A 43 12.23 10.89 -1.83
N ASN A 44 12.04 12.01 -2.54
CA ASN A 44 11.90 13.34 -1.95
C ASN A 44 10.62 13.46 -1.12
N ALA A 45 9.56 12.74 -1.50
CA ALA A 45 8.33 12.63 -0.73
C ALA A 45 8.43 11.69 0.50
N GLY A 46 9.60 11.08 0.75
CA GLY A 46 9.81 10.14 1.86
C GLY A 46 9.08 8.81 1.68
N ARG A 47 8.78 8.42 0.43
CA ARG A 47 7.95 7.25 0.08
C ARG A 47 8.76 5.98 -0.20
N ILE A 48 10.09 6.06 -0.17
CA ILE A 48 10.98 4.89 -0.07
C ILE A 48 11.14 4.59 1.43
N SER A 49 10.12 3.96 2.02
CA SER A 49 10.06 3.71 3.47
C SER A 49 9.28 2.44 3.74
N LEU A 50 9.69 1.68 4.76
CA LEU A 50 8.91 0.54 5.26
C LEU A 50 7.93 0.94 6.36
N ASN A 51 7.81 2.24 6.65
CA ASN A 51 6.83 2.74 7.61
C ASN A 51 5.41 2.66 7.02
N PRO A 52 4.52 1.80 7.55
CA PRO A 52 3.17 1.65 7.01
C PRO A 52 2.38 2.96 6.95
N ILE A 53 2.62 3.87 7.91
CA ILE A 53 1.86 5.12 8.05
C ILE A 53 1.94 5.98 6.80
N VAL A 54 3.09 6.03 6.12
CA VAL A 54 3.23 6.89 4.94
C VAL A 54 2.50 6.32 3.71
N HIS A 55 2.21 5.02 3.71
CA HIS A 55 1.52 4.28 2.64
C HIS A 55 0.02 4.12 2.89
N LEU A 56 -0.52 4.55 4.04
CA LEU A 56 -1.95 4.47 4.31
C LEU A 56 -2.68 5.69 3.76
N ASP A 57 -3.81 5.43 3.11
CA ASP A 57 -4.82 6.45 2.80
C ASP A 57 -5.94 6.31 3.86
N PRO A 58 -6.18 7.32 4.72
CA PRO A 58 -7.23 7.23 5.73
C PRO A 58 -8.61 6.89 5.15
N PHE A 59 -8.91 7.31 3.93
CA PHE A 59 -10.19 7.00 3.29
C PHE A 59 -10.19 5.57 2.74
N GLY A 60 -9.26 5.26 1.85
CA GLY A 60 -9.17 3.96 1.18
C GLY A 60 -8.73 2.79 2.06
N SER A 61 -7.91 3.03 3.08
CA SER A 61 -7.34 2.00 3.94
C SER A 61 -8.09 1.80 5.25
N ILE A 62 -8.96 2.73 5.66
CA ILE A 62 -9.72 2.64 6.92
C ILE A 62 -11.22 2.76 6.66
N LEU A 63 -11.68 3.90 6.13
CA LEU A 63 -13.12 4.18 6.05
C LEU A 63 -13.84 3.23 5.07
N VAL A 64 -13.31 3.06 3.86
CA VAL A 64 -13.93 2.19 2.83
C VAL A 64 -13.99 0.73 3.27
N PRO A 65 -12.91 0.10 3.82
CA PRO A 65 -12.97 -1.26 4.34
C PRO A 65 -14.04 -1.47 5.41
N ILE A 66 -14.20 -0.50 6.32
CA ILE A 66 -15.22 -0.57 7.38
C ILE A 66 -16.62 -0.55 6.78
N ILE A 67 -16.93 0.43 5.92
CA ILE A 67 -18.25 0.56 5.31
C ILE A 67 -18.59 -0.67 4.47
N THR A 68 -17.66 -1.11 3.62
CA THR A 68 -17.85 -2.26 2.73
C THR A 68 -18.00 -3.56 3.52
N TYR A 69 -17.27 -3.74 4.62
CA TYR A 69 -17.49 -4.85 5.53
C TYR A 69 -18.89 -4.81 6.20
N LEU A 70 -19.37 -3.64 6.60
CA LEU A 70 -20.69 -3.52 7.23
C LEU A 70 -21.81 -3.89 6.25
N VAL A 71 -21.74 -3.37 5.01
CA VAL A 71 -22.78 -3.53 3.97
C VAL A 71 -22.69 -4.88 3.26
N MET A 72 -21.49 -5.29 2.84
CA MET A 72 -21.28 -6.42 1.92
C MET A 72 -20.57 -7.61 2.57
N LYS A 73 -20.10 -7.48 3.82
CA LYS A 73 -19.24 -8.48 4.50
C LYS A 73 -17.94 -8.80 3.75
N ALA A 74 -17.54 -7.93 2.83
CA ALA A 74 -16.32 -8.02 2.05
C ALA A 74 -15.58 -6.67 2.15
N PRO A 75 -14.46 -6.61 2.90
CA PRO A 75 -13.70 -5.37 3.02
C PRO A 75 -12.94 -5.10 1.71
N PHE A 76 -13.13 -3.90 1.17
CA PHE A 76 -12.35 -3.38 0.04
C PHE A 76 -11.60 -2.13 0.46
N GLY A 77 -10.37 -1.98 -0.04
CA GLY A 77 -9.54 -0.83 0.23
C GLY A 77 -8.30 -0.78 -0.65
N TRP A 78 -7.58 0.32 -0.56
CA TRP A 78 -6.32 0.56 -1.28
C TRP A 78 -5.32 1.27 -0.39
N ALA A 79 -4.03 1.15 -0.73
CA ALA A 79 -2.98 1.96 -0.15
C ALA A 79 -2.85 3.30 -0.87
N LYS A 80 -2.24 4.28 -0.21
CA LYS A 80 -1.81 5.52 -0.85
C LYS A 80 -0.73 5.15 -1.88
N PRO A 81 -0.91 5.47 -3.18
CA PRO A 81 0.08 5.15 -4.20
C PRO A 81 1.36 5.98 -4.04
N VAL A 82 2.49 5.48 -4.53
CA VAL A 82 3.74 6.26 -4.60
C VAL A 82 3.70 7.26 -5.76
N PRO A 83 4.10 8.52 -5.54
CA PRO A 83 4.11 9.52 -6.59
C PRO A 83 5.30 9.27 -7.51
N VAL A 84 5.04 9.26 -8.81
CA VAL A 84 6.08 9.10 -9.81
C VAL A 84 5.90 10.13 -10.92
N ASN A 85 7.00 10.66 -11.40
CA ASN A 85 7.07 11.63 -12.49
C ASN A 85 7.92 11.06 -13.64
N PRO A 86 7.31 10.49 -14.68
CA PRO A 86 8.02 9.94 -15.83
C PRO A 86 8.89 10.94 -16.59
N PHE A 87 8.62 12.25 -16.49
CA PHE A 87 9.46 13.28 -17.11
C PHE A 87 10.87 13.37 -16.51
N ASN A 88 11.08 12.82 -15.31
CA ASN A 88 12.39 12.76 -14.67
C ASN A 88 13.20 11.51 -15.08
N TYR A 89 12.64 10.58 -15.86
CA TYR A 89 13.37 9.40 -16.29
C TYR A 89 14.51 9.75 -17.25
N ARG A 90 15.68 9.13 -17.04
CA ARG A 90 16.85 9.27 -17.93
C ARG A 90 16.54 8.89 -19.37
N HIS A 91 15.72 7.85 -19.54
CA HIS A 91 15.17 7.43 -20.81
C HIS A 91 13.65 7.39 -20.68
N TYR A 92 12.99 8.40 -21.21
CA TYR A 92 11.54 8.46 -21.20
C TYR A 92 10.97 7.32 -22.06
N VAL A 93 10.25 6.41 -21.42
CA VAL A 93 9.47 5.36 -22.09
C VAL A 93 7.99 5.66 -21.85
N ARG A 94 7.22 5.70 -22.93
CA ARG A 94 5.80 6.04 -22.88
C ARG A 94 5.02 4.79 -22.48
N GLY A 95 4.31 4.84 -21.34
CA GLY A 95 3.46 3.74 -20.87
C GLY A 95 4.00 2.95 -19.66
N ASP A 96 5.08 3.41 -19.02
CA ASP A 96 5.59 2.74 -17.81
C ASP A 96 4.98 3.31 -16.53
N ILE A 97 4.64 2.34 -15.65
CA ILE A 97 4.00 2.30 -14.31
C ILE A 97 2.51 2.66 -14.19
#